data_AF-A0AAD9MZR1-F1
#
_entry.id   AF-A0AAD9MZR1-F1
#
_cell.length_a   1.000
_cell.length_b   1.000
_cell.length_c   1.000
_cell.angle_alpha   90.00
_cell.angle_beta   90.00
_cell.angle_gamma   90.00
#
_symmetry.space_group_name_H-M   'P 1'
#
loop_
_entity.id
_entity.type
_entity.pdbx_description
1 polymer ?
#
loop_
_entity_poly.entity_id
_entity_poly.type
_entity_poly.pdbx_seq_one_letter_code
_entity_poly.pdbx_strand_id
1 'polypeptide(L)' 'MCIEFVYLLTLVFLFPLSAKPPKARVIPREQEVQRGKKINLKCKISGRPLPIVRWLKDNKPLVNSGRIRIRNSK' A
#
# COMPACT_ATOMS: atom_id res chain seq x y z
N MET A 1 28.33 24.54 -13.29
CA MET A 1 28.18 23.35 -12.41
C MET A 1 27.42 23.64 -11.11
N CYS A 2 26.61 24.71 -11.02
CA CYS A 2 25.86 25.07 -9.79
C CYS A 2 24.33 24.96 -9.95
N ILE A 3 23.82 25.04 -11.19
CA ILE A 3 22.38 25.10 -11.46
C ILE A 3 21.69 23.76 -11.18
N GLU A 4 22.30 22.62 -11.55
CA GLU A 4 21.76 21.27 -11.29
C GLU A 4 21.56 20.97 -9.79
N PHE A 5 22.49 21.41 -8.92
CA PHE A 5 22.39 21.21 -7.48
C PHE A 5 21.27 22.05 -6.85
N VAL A 6 21.00 23.25 -7.39
CA VAL A 6 19.88 24.08 -6.95
C VAL A 6 18.54 23.45 -7.35
N TYR A 7 18.43 22.84 -8.54
CA TYR A 7 17.23 22.09 -8.94
C TYR A 7 17.03 20.83 -8.09
N LEU A 8 18.09 20.06 -7.81
CA LEU A 8 18.02 18.89 -6.93
C LEU A 8 17.61 19.29 -5.50
N LEU A 9 18.20 20.34 -4.93
CA LEU A 9 17.84 20.83 -3.59
C LEU A 9 16.41 21.42 -3.56
N THR A 10 16.01 22.24 -4.53
CA THR A 10 14.65 22.82 -4.59
C THR A 10 13.57 21.77 -4.84
N LEU A 11 13.80 20.76 -5.69
CA LEU A 11 12.86 19.65 -5.93
C LEU A 11 12.72 18.73 -4.70
N VAL A 12 13.82 18.46 -4.00
CA VAL A 12 13.82 17.63 -2.77
C VAL A 12 13.11 18.32 -1.61
N PHE A 13 13.18 19.66 -1.50
CA PHE A 13 12.52 20.44 -0.44
C PHE A 13 11.04 20.78 -0.73
N LEU A 14 10.59 20.80 -1.98
CA LEU A 14 9.18 21.06 -2.35
C LEU A 14 8.30 19.80 -2.35
N PHE A 15 8.87 18.62 -2.63
CA PHE A 15 8.13 17.34 -2.60
C PHE A 15 7.47 16.94 -1.26
N PRO A 16 8.03 17.21 -0.07
CA PRO A 16 7.45 16.76 1.20
C PRO A 16 6.20 17.54 1.62
N LEU A 17 5.91 18.72 1.05
CA LEU A 17 4.73 19.55 1.42
C LEU A 17 3.38 18.91 1.04
N SER A 18 3.33 18.04 0.02
CA SER A 18 2.11 17.30 -0.33
C SER A 18 2.05 15.90 0.32
N ALA A 19 3.01 15.57 1.19
CA ALA A 19 3.04 14.28 1.83
C ALA A 19 1.83 14.11 2.75
N LYS A 20 1.05 13.04 2.53
CA LYS A 20 -0.11 12.70 3.34
C LYS A 20 0.17 11.36 4.02
N PRO A 21 0.07 11.28 5.35
CA PRO A 21 0.34 10.02 6.05
C PRO A 21 -0.61 8.92 5.55
N PRO A 22 -0.14 7.66 5.49
CA PRO A 22 -0.97 6.55 5.10
C PRO A 22 -2.11 6.38 6.09
N LYS A 23 -3.35 6.47 5.61
CA LYS A 23 -4.56 6.25 6.37
C LYS A 23 -5.36 5.12 5.76
N ALA A 24 -5.64 4.09 6.55
CA ALA A 24 -6.56 3.04 6.18
C ALA A 24 -7.99 3.62 6.17
N ARG A 25 -8.62 3.61 5.00
CA ARG A 25 -10.02 4.02 4.80
C ARG A 25 -10.97 2.84 4.92
N VAL A 26 -10.53 1.67 4.48
CA VAL A 26 -11.31 0.42 4.57
C VAL A 26 -10.38 -0.66 5.11
N ILE A 27 -10.76 -1.20 6.26
CA ILE A 27 -10.09 -2.32 6.92
C ILE A 27 -11.04 -3.51 6.79
N PRO A 28 -10.55 -4.68 6.33
CA PRO A 28 -11.39 -5.88 6.30
C PRO A 28 -11.82 -6.25 7.72
N ARG A 29 -13.10 -6.56 7.89
CA ARG A 29 -13.61 -7.12 9.14
C ARG A 29 -13.24 -8.60 9.24
N GLU A 30 -13.27 -9.11 10.46
CA GLU A 30 -13.19 -10.55 10.68
C GLU A 30 -14.33 -11.26 9.95
N GLN A 31 -14.01 -12.35 9.26
CA GLN A 31 -14.96 -13.09 8.45
C GLN A 31 -14.66 -14.58 8.54
N GLU A 32 -15.67 -15.36 8.91
CA GLU A 32 -15.61 -16.82 8.86
C GLU A 32 -16.00 -17.31 7.47
N VAL A 33 -15.23 -18.28 6.96
CA VAL A 33 -15.45 -18.85 5.63
C VAL A 33 -15.33 -20.36 5.70
N GLN A 34 -16.27 -21.05 5.06
CA GLN A 34 -16.25 -22.51 5.00
C GLN A 34 -15.03 -23.02 4.22
N ARG A 35 -14.52 -24.19 4.66
CA ARG A 35 -13.37 -24.83 4.03
C ARG A 35 -13.60 -25.04 2.53
N GLY A 36 -12.61 -24.67 1.72
CA GLY A 36 -12.66 -24.81 0.25
C GLY A 36 -13.39 -23.68 -0.48
N LYS A 37 -14.05 -22.76 0.22
CA LYS A 37 -14.61 -21.54 -0.39
C LYS A 37 -13.55 -20.45 -0.53
N LYS A 38 -13.78 -19.54 -1.47
CA LYS A 38 -12.91 -18.38 -1.72
C LYS A 38 -13.39 -17.19 -0.90
N ILE A 39 -12.45 -16.41 -0.35
CA ILE A 39 -12.71 -15.14 0.34
C ILE A 39 -12.05 -13.99 -0.42
N ASN A 40 -12.68 -12.82 -0.40
CA ASN A 40 -12.13 -11.59 -0.98
C ASN A 40 -11.99 -10.52 0.11
N LEU A 41 -10.76 -10.31 0.59
CA LEU A 41 -10.45 -9.25 1.55
C LEU A 41 -10.10 -7.96 0.80
N LYS A 42 -10.78 -6.86 1.13
CA LYS A 42 -10.53 -5.54 0.53
C LYS A 42 -9.92 -4.62 1.58
N CYS A 43 -8.82 -3.97 1.22
CA CYS A 43 -8.19 -2.93 2.03
C CYS A 43 -8.01 -1.69 1.16
N LYS A 44 -8.42 -0.52 1.66
CA LYS A 44 -8.23 0.76 0.97
C LYS A 44 -7.36 1.65 1.84
N ILE A 45 -6.18 1.99 1.34
CA ILE A 45 -5.23 2.85 2.03
C ILE A 45 -5.00 4.08 1.15
N SER A 46 -5.07 5.27 1.76
CA SER A 46 -4.73 6.52 1.08
C SER A 46 -3.50 7.13 1.71
N GLY A 47 -2.57 7.62 0.91
CA GLY A 47 -1.37 8.33 1.36
C GLY A 47 -0.71 8.99 0.16
N ARG A 48 0.18 9.94 0.42
CA ARG A 48 1.05 10.54 -0.60
C ARG A 48 2.49 10.55 -0.06
N PRO A 49 3.45 9.91 -0.73
CA PRO A 49 3.28 9.03 -1.90
C PRO A 49 2.40 7.80 -1.59
N LEU A 50 1.95 7.10 -2.64
CA LEU A 50 1.06 5.95 -2.46
C LEU A 50 1.77 4.86 -1.62
N PRO A 51 1.20 4.43 -0.49
CA PRO A 51 1.87 3.49 0.40
C PRO A 51 1.90 2.08 -0.17
N ILE A 52 2.93 1.33 0.22
CA ILE A 52 3.08 -0.09 -0.12
C ILE A 52 2.25 -0.92 0.86
N VAL A 53 1.35 -1.75 0.32
CA VAL A 53 0.48 -2.62 1.11
C VAL A 53 1.00 -4.05 1.07
N ARG A 54 1.14 -4.68 2.23
CA ARG A 54 1.53 -6.10 2.37
C ARG A 54 0.46 -6.83 3.16
N TRP A 55 0.03 -7.98 2.64
CA TRP A 55 -0.88 -8.88 3.35
C TRP A 55 -0.07 -9.90 4.13
N LEU A 56 -0.50 -10.22 5.35
CA LEU A 56 0.13 -11.22 6.19
C LEU A 56 -0.88 -12.28 6.61
N LYS A 57 -0.41 -13.52 6.73
CA LYS A 57 -1.12 -14.63 7.37
C LYS A 57 -0.18 -15.26 8.38
N ASP A 58 -0.60 -15.36 9.64
CA ASP A 58 0.21 -15.93 10.71
C ASP A 58 1.62 -15.30 10.80
N ASN A 59 1.67 -13.95 10.74
CA ASN A 59 2.89 -13.14 10.68
C ASN A 59 3.81 -13.37 9.46
N LYS A 60 3.38 -14.15 8.46
CA LYS A 60 4.14 -14.39 7.23
C LYS A 60 3.57 -13.57 6.08
N PRO A 61 4.42 -12.92 5.25
CA PRO A 61 3.95 -12.18 4.11
C PRO A 61 3.29 -13.12 3.09
N LEU A 62 2.10 -12.75 2.64
CA LEU A 62 1.44 -13.43 1.54
C LEU A 62 2.00 -12.93 0.22
N VAL A 63 2.25 -13.87 -0.70
CA VAL A 63 2.66 -13.61 -2.08
C VAL A 63 1.65 -14.22 -3.04
N ASN A 64 1.64 -13.73 -4.27
CA ASN A 64 0.79 -14.30 -5.31
C ASN A 64 1.21 -15.76 -5.55
N SER A 65 0.23 -16.66 -5.54
CA SER A 65 0.39 -18.10 -5.77
C SER A 65 -0.89 -18.66 -6.39
N GLY A 66 -0.92 -19.95 -6.74
CA GLY A 66 -2.12 -20.58 -7.33
C GLY A 66 -3.38 -20.42 -6.48
N ARG A 67 -3.25 -20.29 -5.15
CA ARG A 67 -4.38 -20.10 -4.22
C ARG A 67 -4.62 -18.65 -3.80
N ILE A 68 -3.64 -17.76 -3.98
CA ILE A 68 -3.64 -16.40 -3.43
C ILE A 68 -3.43 -15.40 -4.56
N ARG A 69 -4.39 -14.48 -4.72
CA ARG A 69 -4.29 -13.40 -5.71
C ARG A 69 -4.43 -12.04 -5.06
N ILE A 70 -3.31 -11.33 -4.90
CA ILE A 70 -3.25 -9.97 -4.39
C ILE A 70 -3.35 -9.02 -5.59
N ARG A 71 -4.24 -8.02 -5.50
CA ARG A 71 -4.44 -6.99 -6.53
C ARG A 71 -4.44 -5.62 -5.87
N ASN A 72 -3.61 -4.71 -6.35
CA ASN A 72 -3.62 -3.32 -5.95
C ASN A 72 -4.57 -2.56 -6.89
N SER A 73 -5.72 -2.15 -6.35
CA SER A 73 -6.60 -1.19 -7.04
C SER A 73 -6.22 0.21 -6.60
N LYS A 74 -5.99 1.11 -7.55
CA LYS A 74 -5.77 2.55 -7.29
C LYS A 74 -7.05 3.20 -6.74
#